data_AF-A0A952NIZ5-F1
#
_entry.id   AF-A0A952NIZ5-F1
#
_cell.length_a   1.000
_cell.length_b   1.000
_cell.length_c   1.000
_cell.angle_alpha   90.00
_cell.angle_beta   90.00
_cell.angle_gamma   90.00
#
_symmetry.space_group_name_H-M   'P 1'
#
loop_
_entity.id
_entity.type
_entity.pdbx_description
1 polymer ?
#
loop_
_entity_poly.entity_id
_entity_poly.type
_entity_poly.pdbx_seq_one_letter_code
_entity_poly.pdbx_strand_id
1 'polypeptide(L)'
;MNEILKKATWLEEHVAKGDIRPYVYVRSENKVAQPGSRHRLDWFPYEPIYKDPMMLHELEFAEGIYHLENLAFGKTNMPMPRWVFYDCAVMPGFVAGFAMKTSKLPEAFRKVMRVDPNFDWTPLSLFIIIPTMRKGEWIAHNLCAINTLVEEKDRLYGLGFLSKAFGLWYANVETCCGITQWGSPALKLHSHFGHMQILTAYTPVHTHAKTVTYRSEVNTEVWESFFTREEDYAFLERYAPSGLLVDPSDEKSMIEVQTRLQNGEGPFFLSASDIASKKLTDPLQVYRAKGLHG
;
A
#
# COMPACT_ATOMS: atom_id res chain seq x y z
N MET A 1 -9.80 -13.72 16.76
CA MET A 1 -8.94 -12.98 15.81
C MET A 1 -7.89 -13.96 15.33
N ASN A 2 -7.55 -13.99 14.03
CA ASN A 2 -6.53 -14.90 13.49
C ASN A 2 -5.21 -14.77 14.31
N GLU A 3 -4.60 -15.89 14.71
CA GLU A 3 -3.41 -15.93 15.57
C GLU A 3 -2.25 -15.11 15.00
N ILE A 4 -2.10 -15.05 13.67
CA ILE A 4 -1.02 -14.29 13.03
C ILE A 4 -1.12 -12.78 13.32
N LEU A 5 -2.34 -12.28 13.47
CA LEU A 5 -2.62 -10.87 13.72
C LEU A 5 -2.29 -10.45 15.15
N LYS A 6 -2.09 -11.40 16.08
CA LYS A 6 -1.66 -11.09 17.45
C LYS A 6 -0.28 -10.44 17.51
N LYS A 7 0.55 -10.62 16.47
CA LYS A 7 1.82 -9.88 16.31
C LYS A 7 1.59 -8.36 16.22
N ALA A 8 0.42 -7.92 15.76
CA ALA A 8 -0.03 -6.53 15.81
C ALA A 8 -0.95 -6.35 17.05
N THR A 9 -0.35 -6.29 18.24
CA THR A 9 -1.07 -6.29 19.54
C THR A 9 -2.15 -5.21 19.65
N TRP A 10 -1.94 -4.06 18.99
CA TRP A 10 -2.90 -2.96 18.94
C TRP A 10 -4.27 -3.35 18.35
N LEU A 11 -4.35 -4.41 17.54
CA LEU A 11 -5.62 -4.95 17.05
C LEU A 11 -6.48 -5.49 18.21
N GLU A 12 -5.89 -6.23 19.14
CA GLU A 12 -6.60 -6.70 20.34
C GLU A 12 -6.85 -5.56 21.32
N GLU A 13 -5.84 -4.71 21.53
CA GLU A 13 -5.88 -3.67 22.55
C GLU A 13 -6.86 -2.54 22.22
N HIS A 14 -6.99 -2.19 20.94
CA HIS A 14 -7.75 -1.03 20.48
C HIS A 14 -8.84 -1.36 19.47
N VAL A 15 -8.60 -2.25 18.49
CA VAL A 15 -9.64 -2.59 17.51
C VAL A 15 -10.74 -3.43 18.16
N ALA A 16 -10.42 -4.43 18.96
CA ALA A 16 -11.45 -5.22 19.65
C ALA A 16 -12.33 -4.36 20.58
N LYS A 17 -11.76 -3.29 21.18
CA LYS A 17 -12.49 -2.32 22.02
C LYS A 17 -13.23 -1.24 21.24
N GLY A 18 -13.05 -1.17 19.92
CA GLY A 18 -13.63 -0.14 19.07
C GLY A 18 -13.03 1.24 19.27
N ASP A 19 -11.79 1.32 19.76
CA ASP A 19 -11.02 2.56 19.85
C ASP A 19 -10.29 2.86 18.52
N ILE A 20 -9.94 1.81 17.77
CA ILE A 20 -9.46 1.91 16.39
C ILE A 20 -10.41 1.14 15.46
N ARG A 21 -10.70 1.69 14.29
CA ARG A 21 -11.53 1.06 13.26
C ARG A 21 -10.93 1.31 11.87
N PRO A 22 -11.11 0.38 10.92
CA PRO A 22 -10.90 0.72 9.52
C PRO A 22 -11.88 1.83 9.10
N TYR A 23 -11.50 2.64 8.12
CA TYR A 23 -12.39 3.64 7.53
C TYR A 23 -12.32 3.60 6.00
N VAL A 24 -13.38 4.09 5.36
CA VAL A 24 -13.46 4.32 3.93
C VAL A 24 -14.00 5.73 3.70
N TYR A 25 -13.15 6.60 3.15
CA TYR A 25 -13.51 7.94 2.67
C TYR A 25 -13.82 7.86 1.18
N VAL A 26 -15.11 7.88 0.85
CA VAL A 26 -15.63 7.52 -0.47
C VAL A 26 -16.98 8.18 -0.71
N ARG A 27 -17.24 8.55 -1.97
CA ARG A 27 -18.58 8.96 -2.39
C ARG A 27 -19.56 7.83 -2.18
N SER A 28 -20.78 8.16 -1.75
CA SER A 28 -21.82 7.16 -1.55
C SER A 28 -22.09 6.28 -2.79
N GLU A 29 -21.96 6.81 -4.02
CA GLU A 29 -22.13 6.03 -5.25
C GLU A 29 -20.96 5.08 -5.56
N ASN A 30 -19.78 5.32 -5.01
CA ASN A 30 -18.57 4.52 -5.24
C ASN A 30 -18.36 3.45 -4.15
N LYS A 31 -19.29 3.32 -3.19
CA LYS A 31 -19.20 2.30 -2.13
C LYS A 31 -19.22 0.89 -2.72
N VAL A 32 -18.37 0.02 -2.18
CA VAL A 32 -18.31 -1.37 -2.61
C VAL A 32 -19.44 -2.13 -1.92
N ALA A 33 -20.34 -2.72 -2.71
CA ALA A 33 -21.55 -3.34 -2.18
C ALA A 33 -21.30 -4.62 -1.36
N GLN A 34 -20.28 -5.39 -1.70
CA GLN A 34 -19.93 -6.64 -1.03
C GLN A 34 -18.43 -6.70 -0.72
N PRO A 35 -17.93 -5.92 0.27
CA PRO A 35 -16.52 -5.88 0.59
C PRO A 35 -15.96 -7.27 0.94
N GLY A 36 -14.78 -7.59 0.42
CA GLY A 36 -14.11 -8.86 0.72
C GLY A 36 -14.71 -10.12 0.08
N SER A 37 -15.80 -10.03 -0.67
CA SER A 37 -16.48 -11.20 -1.28
C SER A 37 -15.59 -12.04 -2.20
N ARG A 38 -14.51 -11.48 -2.75
CA ARG A 38 -13.54 -12.20 -3.58
C ARG A 38 -12.49 -12.94 -2.75
N HIS A 39 -12.19 -12.47 -1.54
CA HIS A 39 -11.04 -12.89 -0.77
C HIS A 39 -11.46 -13.75 0.41
N ARG A 40 -10.85 -14.93 0.56
CA ARG A 40 -11.07 -15.82 1.72
C ARG A 40 -10.22 -15.36 2.89
N LEU A 41 -10.57 -14.22 3.46
CA LEU A 41 -9.83 -13.56 4.54
C LEU A 41 -10.80 -12.95 5.56
N ASP A 42 -10.60 -13.25 6.84
CA ASP A 42 -11.44 -12.80 7.96
C ASP A 42 -10.78 -11.71 8.83
N TRP A 43 -9.71 -11.09 8.33
CA TRP A 43 -8.90 -10.12 9.07
C TRP A 43 -9.61 -8.82 9.44
N PHE A 44 -10.70 -8.48 8.74
CA PHE A 44 -11.42 -7.22 8.90
C PHE A 44 -12.88 -7.47 9.31
N PRO A 45 -13.14 -8.01 10.52
CA PRO A 45 -14.48 -8.46 10.92
C PRO A 45 -15.41 -7.32 11.37
N TYR A 46 -14.89 -6.09 11.50
CA TYR A 46 -15.64 -4.95 11.99
C TYR A 46 -16.04 -4.02 10.85
N GLU A 47 -17.26 -3.49 10.92
CA GLU A 47 -17.75 -2.48 9.99
C GLU A 47 -16.82 -1.25 9.97
N PRO A 48 -16.40 -0.78 8.79
CA PRO A 48 -15.57 0.40 8.70
C PRO A 48 -16.38 1.68 8.93
N ILE A 49 -15.70 2.73 9.36
CA ILE A 49 -16.26 4.07 9.41
C ILE A 49 -16.38 4.59 7.98
N TYR A 50 -17.58 4.98 7.56
CA TYR A 50 -17.79 5.62 6.27
C TYR A 50 -17.77 7.14 6.42
N LYS A 51 -17.05 7.79 5.51
CA LYS A 51 -16.90 9.24 5.45
C LYS A 51 -17.13 9.69 4.02
N ASP A 52 -18.08 10.61 3.78
CA ASP A 52 -18.42 11.04 2.43
C ASP A 52 -17.75 12.38 2.10
N PRO A 53 -16.92 12.44 1.04
CA PRO A 53 -16.17 13.65 0.67
C PRO A 53 -17.03 14.83 0.25
N MET A 54 -18.32 14.61 -0.05
CA MET A 54 -19.25 15.66 -0.45
C MET A 54 -19.96 16.31 0.74
N MET A 55 -19.75 15.78 1.96
CA MET A 55 -20.41 16.26 3.17
C MET A 55 -19.52 17.25 3.92
N LEU A 56 -20.00 18.48 4.10
CA LEU A 56 -19.24 19.55 4.76
C LEU A 56 -18.81 19.19 6.19
N HIS A 57 -19.65 18.45 6.92
CA HIS A 57 -19.32 18.02 8.29
C HIS A 57 -18.20 16.97 8.35
N GLU A 58 -17.73 16.45 7.20
CA GLU A 58 -16.59 15.53 7.13
C GLU A 58 -15.28 16.22 6.74
N LEU A 59 -15.30 17.54 6.57
CA LEU A 59 -14.14 18.33 6.16
C LEU A 59 -12.94 18.13 7.10
N GLU A 60 -13.13 18.14 8.42
CA GLU A 60 -12.01 18.00 9.35
C GLU A 60 -11.35 16.61 9.28
N PHE A 61 -12.13 15.56 8.99
CA PHE A 61 -11.55 14.24 8.75
C PHE A 61 -10.68 14.25 7.48
N ALA A 62 -11.14 14.92 6.42
CA ALA A 62 -10.37 15.13 5.20
C ALA A 62 -9.11 15.98 5.43
N GLU A 63 -9.20 17.03 6.25
CA GLU A 63 -8.04 17.84 6.68
C GLU A 63 -7.03 16.98 7.45
N GLY A 64 -7.49 16.04 8.27
CA GLY A 64 -6.63 15.05 8.95
C GLY A 64 -5.89 14.14 7.97
N ILE A 65 -6.58 13.62 6.94
CA ILE A 65 -5.95 12.82 5.87
C ILE A 65 -4.90 13.65 5.14
N TYR A 66 -5.26 14.87 4.74
CA TYR A 66 -4.38 15.78 4.02
C TYR A 66 -3.15 16.17 4.84
N HIS A 67 -3.32 16.43 6.14
CA HIS A 67 -2.22 16.74 7.05
C HIS A 67 -1.24 15.56 7.18
N LEU A 68 -1.77 14.34 7.35
CA LEU A 68 -0.95 13.11 7.43
C LEU A 68 -0.14 12.90 6.15
N GLU A 69 -0.76 13.10 4.98
CA GLU A 69 -0.12 13.01 3.68
C GLU A 69 1.02 14.02 3.52
N ASN A 70 0.76 15.30 3.85
CA ASN A 70 1.77 16.36 3.72
C ASN A 70 2.97 16.13 4.63
N LEU A 71 2.75 15.62 5.85
CA LEU A 71 3.85 15.28 6.76
C LEU A 71 4.69 14.12 6.20
N ALA A 72 4.06 13.13 5.56
CA ALA A 72 4.75 11.97 5.02
C ALA A 72 5.56 12.28 3.75
N PHE A 73 5.03 13.11 2.83
CA PHE A 73 5.62 13.31 1.50
C PHE A 73 6.13 14.73 1.22
N GLY A 74 5.84 15.70 2.10
CA GLY A 74 6.27 17.09 1.92
C GLY A 74 7.80 17.23 1.84
N LYS A 75 8.55 16.44 2.62
CA LYS A 75 10.03 16.43 2.58
C LYS A 75 10.61 15.84 1.28
N THR A 76 9.83 15.03 0.56
CA THR A 76 10.23 14.45 -0.73
C THR A 76 9.78 15.29 -1.92
N ASN A 77 9.26 16.50 -1.68
CA ASN A 77 8.72 17.40 -2.70
C ASN A 77 7.65 16.74 -3.59
N MET A 78 6.89 15.82 -3.00
CA MET A 78 5.73 15.18 -3.61
C MET A 78 4.47 15.28 -2.72
N PRO A 79 4.18 16.42 -2.05
CA PRO A 79 2.88 16.57 -1.42
C PRO A 79 1.81 16.54 -2.51
N MET A 80 0.72 15.82 -2.28
CA MET A 80 -0.38 15.75 -3.23
C MET A 80 -1.21 17.03 -3.17
N PRO A 81 -1.33 17.81 -4.27
CA PRO A 81 -2.19 18.98 -4.29
C PRO A 81 -3.65 18.60 -4.01
N ARG A 82 -4.41 19.47 -3.35
CA ARG A 82 -5.83 19.22 -3.02
C ARG A 82 -6.68 18.83 -4.22
N TRP A 83 -6.48 19.48 -5.37
CA TRP A 83 -7.22 19.15 -6.59
C TRP A 83 -6.87 17.74 -7.10
N VAL A 84 -5.60 17.31 -7.02
CA VAL A 84 -5.21 15.93 -7.37
C VAL A 84 -5.85 14.93 -6.41
N PHE A 85 -5.82 15.23 -5.10
CA PHE A 85 -6.46 14.40 -4.10
C PHE A 85 -7.97 14.23 -4.35
N TYR A 86 -8.67 15.33 -4.60
CA TYR A 86 -10.11 15.29 -4.82
C TYR A 86 -10.45 14.74 -6.21
N ASP A 87 -10.03 15.43 -7.26
CA ASP A 87 -10.45 15.18 -8.65
C ASP A 87 -9.91 13.85 -9.19
N CYS A 88 -8.65 13.52 -8.88
CA CYS A 88 -7.98 12.35 -9.47
C CYS A 88 -8.01 11.12 -8.57
N ALA A 89 -8.17 11.28 -7.26
CA ALA A 89 -8.13 10.17 -6.31
C ALA A 89 -9.50 9.86 -5.69
N VAL A 90 -10.10 10.80 -4.98
CA VAL A 90 -11.35 10.58 -4.22
C VAL A 90 -12.57 10.45 -5.13
N MET A 91 -12.67 11.29 -6.16
CA MET A 91 -13.81 11.28 -7.08
C MET A 91 -13.95 9.98 -7.89
N PRO A 92 -12.87 9.42 -8.48
CA PRO A 92 -12.93 8.15 -9.20
C PRO A 92 -12.66 6.91 -8.32
N GLY A 93 -12.02 7.07 -7.16
CA GLY A 93 -11.59 5.98 -6.28
C GLY A 93 -12.11 6.14 -4.84
N PHE A 94 -11.26 5.75 -3.89
CA PHE A 94 -11.50 5.99 -2.46
C PHE A 94 -10.19 6.02 -1.67
N VAL A 95 -10.29 6.51 -0.43
CA VAL A 95 -9.21 6.42 0.57
C VAL A 95 -9.65 5.45 1.65
N ALA A 96 -8.77 4.55 2.05
CA ALA A 96 -9.00 3.63 3.16
C ALA A 96 -7.83 3.61 4.12
N GLY A 97 -8.07 3.22 5.35
CA GLY A 97 -7.02 3.11 6.36
C GLY A 97 -7.62 2.80 7.72
N PHE A 98 -6.88 3.11 8.78
CA PHE A 98 -7.36 3.03 10.15
C PHE A 98 -7.47 4.41 10.77
N ALA A 99 -8.52 4.61 11.56
CA ALA A 99 -8.74 5.80 12.37
C ALA A 99 -8.90 5.40 13.84
N MET A 100 -8.46 6.28 14.73
CA MET A 100 -8.64 6.14 16.17
C MET A 100 -9.64 7.15 16.68
N LYS A 101 -10.43 6.77 17.70
CA LYS A 101 -11.28 7.73 18.40
C LYS A 101 -10.41 8.88 18.88
N THR A 102 -10.79 10.10 18.54
CA THR A 102 -10.01 11.30 18.86
C THR A 102 -9.82 11.45 20.37
N SER A 103 -10.80 11.06 21.18
CA SER A 103 -10.72 11.04 22.65
C SER A 103 -9.72 10.02 23.21
N LYS A 104 -9.29 9.03 22.42
CA LYS A 104 -8.39 7.94 22.82
C LYS A 104 -6.98 8.05 22.24
N LEU A 105 -6.70 9.07 21.43
CA LEU A 105 -5.37 9.28 20.85
C LEU A 105 -4.29 9.38 21.94
N PRO A 106 -3.22 8.58 21.85
CA PRO A 106 -2.02 8.74 22.65
C PRO A 106 -1.37 10.12 22.47
N GLU A 107 -0.66 10.59 23.48
CA GLU A 107 0.02 11.89 23.45
C GLU A 107 1.00 12.00 22.28
N ALA A 108 1.75 10.95 21.98
CA ALA A 108 2.67 10.89 20.84
C ALA A 108 1.96 11.20 19.52
N PHE A 109 0.72 10.72 19.35
CA PHE A 109 -0.04 10.91 18.12
C PHE A 109 -0.65 12.31 18.07
N ARG A 110 -1.13 12.83 19.21
CA ARG A 110 -1.66 14.21 19.31
C ARG A 110 -0.63 15.27 18.98
N LYS A 111 0.66 15.01 19.27
CA LYS A 111 1.75 15.93 18.96
C LYS A 111 2.02 16.10 17.46
N VAL A 112 1.69 15.10 16.65
CA VAL A 112 1.99 15.11 15.21
C VAL A 112 0.74 15.32 14.35
N MET A 113 -0.41 14.81 14.80
CA MET A 113 -1.65 14.91 14.05
C MET A 113 -2.36 16.25 14.28
N ARG A 114 -3.11 16.69 13.28
CA ARG A 114 -4.16 17.68 13.47
C ARG A 114 -5.30 17.03 14.25
N VAL A 115 -5.64 17.61 15.40
CA VAL A 115 -6.65 17.07 16.32
C VAL A 115 -7.67 18.17 16.64
N ASP A 116 -8.91 17.94 16.24
CA ASP A 116 -10.07 18.72 16.69
C ASP A 116 -10.88 17.87 17.69
N PRO A 117 -11.00 18.30 18.96
CA PRO A 117 -11.71 17.53 19.98
C PRO A 117 -13.22 17.37 19.70
N ASN A 118 -13.80 18.15 18.78
CA ASN A 118 -15.20 18.05 18.39
C ASN A 118 -15.48 16.93 17.39
N PHE A 119 -14.44 16.27 16.87
CA PHE A 119 -14.57 15.22 15.87
C PHE A 119 -14.26 13.86 16.48
N ASP A 120 -15.09 12.87 16.15
CA ASP A 120 -15.05 11.55 16.79
C ASP A 120 -13.80 10.74 16.43
N TRP A 121 -13.27 10.90 15.22
CA TRP A 121 -12.23 10.04 14.66
C TRP A 121 -11.09 10.83 14.04
N THR A 122 -9.87 10.39 14.30
CA THR A 122 -8.65 10.92 13.68
C THR A 122 -7.99 9.84 12.82
N PRO A 123 -7.68 10.10 11.54
CA PRO A 123 -7.05 9.12 10.66
C PRO A 123 -5.60 8.86 11.09
N LEU A 124 -5.22 7.58 11.22
CA LEU A 124 -3.85 7.16 11.55
C LEU A 124 -3.06 6.71 10.33
N SER A 125 -3.74 6.40 9.24
CA SER A 125 -3.15 5.94 7.98
C SER A 125 -4.08 6.24 6.83
N LEU A 126 -3.53 6.26 5.62
CA LEU A 126 -4.30 6.37 4.38
C LEU A 126 -3.68 5.47 3.33
N PHE A 127 -4.53 4.88 2.51
CA PHE A 127 -4.24 4.15 1.30
C PHE A 127 -5.23 4.60 0.24
N ILE A 128 -4.73 5.21 -0.83
CA ILE A 128 -5.53 5.71 -1.94
C ILE A 128 -5.47 4.69 -3.06
N ILE A 129 -6.65 4.26 -3.50
CA ILE A 129 -6.76 3.31 -4.59
C ILE A 129 -7.84 3.74 -5.57
N ILE A 130 -7.52 3.64 -6.86
CA ILE A 130 -8.34 4.18 -7.95
C ILE A 130 -8.54 3.07 -8.98
N PRO A 131 -9.76 2.82 -9.48
CA PRO A 131 -9.97 1.86 -10.54
C PRO A 131 -9.32 2.34 -11.83
N THR A 132 -8.74 1.43 -12.62
CA THR A 132 -8.25 1.77 -13.97
C THR A 132 -9.32 1.47 -15.01
N MET A 133 -9.07 1.88 -16.26
CA MET A 133 -9.93 1.53 -17.40
C MET A 133 -10.01 0.01 -17.64
N ARG A 134 -9.01 -0.75 -17.20
CA ARG A 134 -9.00 -2.21 -17.31
C ARG A 134 -9.82 -2.78 -16.14
N LYS A 135 -10.92 -3.46 -16.46
CA LYS A 135 -11.79 -4.10 -15.47
C LYS A 135 -10.98 -4.99 -14.50
N GLY A 136 -11.21 -4.81 -13.20
CA GLY A 136 -10.56 -5.57 -12.13
C GLY A 136 -9.15 -5.11 -11.77
N GLU A 137 -8.59 -4.16 -12.53
CA GLU A 137 -7.29 -3.55 -12.27
C GLU A 137 -7.47 -2.19 -11.59
N TRP A 138 -6.66 -1.98 -10.56
CA TRP A 138 -6.66 -0.77 -9.75
C TRP A 138 -5.25 -0.23 -9.64
N ILE A 139 -5.10 1.06 -9.42
CA ILE A 139 -3.82 1.71 -9.17
C ILE A 139 -3.75 2.17 -7.71
N ALA A 140 -2.73 1.72 -7.00
CA ALA A 140 -2.34 2.23 -5.69
C ALA A 140 -1.62 3.57 -5.90
N HIS A 141 -2.24 4.67 -5.48
CA HIS A 141 -1.70 6.02 -5.68
C HIS A 141 -0.86 6.49 -4.50
N ASN A 142 -1.34 6.28 -3.27
CA ASN A 142 -0.65 6.75 -2.07
C ASN A 142 -0.84 5.79 -0.90
N LEU A 143 0.18 5.66 -0.04
CA LEU A 143 0.14 4.91 1.20
C LEU A 143 1.03 5.60 2.24
N CYS A 144 0.45 6.06 3.34
CA CYS A 144 1.22 6.47 4.50
C CYS A 144 0.51 6.13 5.82
N ALA A 145 1.30 6.13 6.89
CA ALA A 145 0.83 5.81 8.22
C ALA A 145 1.60 6.65 9.24
N ILE A 146 0.95 6.98 10.35
CA ILE A 146 1.52 7.75 11.45
C ILE A 146 2.84 7.17 11.98
N ASN A 147 3.08 5.87 11.78
CA ASN A 147 4.34 5.19 12.12
C ASN A 147 5.59 5.87 11.57
N THR A 148 5.52 6.57 10.43
CA THR A 148 6.68 7.28 9.86
C THR A 148 6.96 8.61 10.55
N LEU A 149 6.03 9.08 11.38
CA LEU A 149 6.04 10.39 12.03
C LEU A 149 6.31 10.30 13.54
N VAL A 150 6.27 9.10 14.13
CA VAL A 150 6.46 8.86 15.56
C VAL A 150 7.67 7.96 15.83
N GLU A 151 8.13 7.98 17.09
CA GLU A 151 9.21 7.12 17.56
C GLU A 151 8.82 5.64 17.51
N GLU A 152 9.83 4.76 17.42
CA GLU A 152 9.62 3.32 17.23
C GLU A 152 8.72 2.69 18.31
N LYS A 153 8.88 3.09 19.57
CA LYS A 153 8.09 2.60 20.71
C LYS A 153 6.60 2.90 20.60
N ASP A 154 6.22 3.94 19.84
CA ASP A 154 4.83 4.39 19.68
C ASP A 154 4.20 3.86 18.38
N ARG A 155 4.96 3.13 17.55
CA ARG A 155 4.48 2.63 16.26
C ARG A 155 3.47 1.50 16.43
N LEU A 156 2.44 1.53 15.60
CA LEU A 156 1.48 0.43 15.47
C LEU A 156 2.02 -0.59 14.47
N TYR A 157 2.59 -1.70 14.96
CA TYR A 157 3.21 -2.71 14.11
C TYR A 157 2.26 -3.18 12.99
N GLY A 158 2.76 -3.20 11.75
CA GLY A 158 1.97 -3.62 10.57
C GLY A 158 0.93 -2.62 10.07
N LEU A 159 0.76 -1.44 10.66
CA LEU A 159 -0.31 -0.49 10.30
C LEU A 159 -0.37 -0.18 8.79
N GLY A 160 0.75 0.23 8.16
CA GLY A 160 0.75 0.52 6.73
C GLY A 160 0.40 -0.68 5.84
N PHE A 161 0.84 -1.88 6.24
CA PHE A 161 0.51 -3.11 5.52
C PHE A 161 -0.98 -3.40 5.65
N LEU A 162 -1.52 -3.35 6.87
CA LEU A 162 -2.93 -3.59 7.15
C LEU A 162 -3.85 -2.56 6.48
N SER A 163 -3.44 -1.28 6.35
CA SER A 163 -4.22 -0.26 5.64
C SER A 163 -4.35 -0.56 4.14
N LYS A 164 -3.26 -0.98 3.50
CA LYS A 164 -3.29 -1.41 2.10
C LYS A 164 -4.05 -2.73 1.93
N ALA A 165 -3.82 -3.70 2.81
CA ALA A 165 -4.55 -4.96 2.86
C ALA A 165 -6.06 -4.73 2.95
N PHE A 166 -6.49 -3.85 3.87
CA PHE A 166 -7.89 -3.49 4.04
C PHE A 166 -8.49 -2.88 2.77
N GLY A 167 -7.82 -1.91 2.13
CA GLY A 167 -8.34 -1.30 0.91
C GLY A 167 -8.43 -2.28 -0.28
N LEU A 168 -7.44 -3.15 -0.45
CA LEU A 168 -7.46 -4.19 -1.48
C LEU A 168 -8.58 -5.21 -1.25
N TRP A 169 -8.72 -5.67 -0.01
CA TRP A 169 -9.78 -6.58 0.41
C TRP A 169 -11.16 -5.94 0.25
N TYR A 170 -11.33 -4.70 0.73
CA TYR A 170 -12.59 -3.97 0.70
C TYR A 170 -13.12 -3.80 -0.72
N ALA A 171 -12.24 -3.51 -1.68
CA ALA A 171 -12.63 -3.32 -3.08
C ALA A 171 -12.57 -4.58 -3.95
N ASN A 172 -12.34 -5.76 -3.36
CA ASN A 172 -12.22 -7.03 -4.09
C ASN A 172 -11.21 -6.96 -5.24
N VAL A 173 -10.08 -6.28 -5.00
CA VAL A 173 -9.10 -5.98 -6.04
C VAL A 173 -8.48 -7.27 -6.54
N GLU A 174 -8.53 -7.51 -7.85
CA GLU A 174 -7.88 -8.67 -8.46
C GLU A 174 -6.44 -8.34 -8.83
N THR A 175 -6.24 -7.16 -9.42
CA THR A 175 -4.95 -6.69 -9.89
C THR A 175 -4.68 -5.30 -9.36
N CYS A 176 -3.52 -5.10 -8.74
CA CYS A 176 -3.07 -3.81 -8.27
C CYS A 176 -1.80 -3.40 -9.02
N CYS A 177 -1.88 -2.31 -9.77
CA CYS A 177 -0.73 -1.58 -10.24
C CYS A 177 -0.20 -0.69 -9.11
N GLY A 178 1.11 -0.55 -8.99
CA GLY A 178 1.72 0.33 -8.01
C GLY A 178 3.01 0.94 -8.55
N ILE A 179 3.39 2.04 -7.91
CA ILE A 179 4.52 2.88 -8.31
C ILE A 179 5.35 3.15 -7.08
N THR A 180 6.66 2.95 -7.16
CA THR A 180 7.59 3.30 -6.08
C THR A 180 9.00 3.50 -6.65
N GLN A 181 9.86 4.22 -5.93
CA GLN A 181 11.27 4.34 -6.27
C GLN A 181 12.02 3.04 -5.96
N TRP A 182 13.03 2.73 -6.76
CA TRP A 182 14.01 1.71 -6.39
C TRP A 182 14.71 2.11 -5.09
N GLY A 183 14.97 1.12 -4.22
CA GLY A 183 15.54 1.36 -2.89
C GLY A 183 14.61 2.03 -1.89
N SER A 184 13.33 2.25 -2.23
CA SER A 184 12.33 2.69 -1.26
C SER A 184 11.95 1.55 -0.30
N PRO A 185 11.82 1.81 1.01
CA PRO A 185 11.23 0.85 1.95
C PRO A 185 9.83 0.36 1.53
N ALA A 186 9.10 1.17 0.77
CA ALA A 186 7.77 0.82 0.28
C ALA A 186 7.79 -0.42 -0.63
N LEU A 187 8.87 -0.65 -1.39
CA LEU A 187 9.00 -1.84 -2.24
C LEU A 187 8.96 -3.14 -1.41
N LYS A 188 9.57 -3.14 -0.21
CA LYS A 188 9.48 -4.28 0.71
C LYS A 188 8.04 -4.58 1.08
N LEU A 189 7.31 -3.56 1.57
CA LEU A 189 5.91 -3.70 1.95
C LEU A 189 5.02 -4.14 0.78
N HIS A 190 5.21 -3.53 -0.40
CA HIS A 190 4.39 -3.78 -1.58
C HIS A 190 4.52 -5.20 -2.13
N SER A 191 5.66 -5.87 -1.91
CA SER A 191 5.92 -7.21 -2.42
C SER A 191 5.09 -8.31 -1.74
N HIS A 192 4.47 -8.03 -0.59
CA HIS A 192 3.71 -9.01 0.19
C HIS A 192 2.24 -9.18 -0.22
N PHE A 193 1.76 -8.43 -1.23
CA PHE A 193 0.35 -8.51 -1.66
C PHE A 193 0.10 -9.53 -2.77
N GLY A 194 1.17 -10.06 -3.36
CA GLY A 194 1.15 -11.02 -4.47
C GLY A 194 2.37 -10.84 -5.38
N HIS A 195 2.55 -11.77 -6.32
CA HIS A 195 3.72 -11.78 -7.19
C HIS A 195 3.80 -10.51 -8.03
N MET A 196 4.96 -9.85 -8.00
CA MET A 196 5.13 -8.51 -8.55
C MET A 196 5.76 -8.56 -9.94
N GLN A 197 4.94 -8.37 -10.98
CA GLN A 197 5.39 -8.17 -12.36
C GLN A 197 5.93 -6.75 -12.55
N ILE A 198 7.11 -6.61 -13.16
CA ILE A 198 7.66 -5.32 -13.56
C ILE A 198 6.98 -4.86 -14.86
N LEU A 199 6.36 -3.69 -14.84
CA LEU A 199 5.80 -3.03 -16.03
C LEU A 199 6.80 -2.01 -16.60
N THR A 200 7.45 -1.24 -15.72
CA THR A 200 8.56 -0.37 -16.07
C THR A 200 9.65 -0.46 -15.01
N ALA A 201 10.90 -0.54 -15.44
CA ALA A 201 12.08 -0.52 -14.57
C ALA A 201 12.73 0.88 -14.51
N TYR A 202 12.47 1.74 -15.49
CA TYR A 202 12.88 3.14 -15.49
C TYR A 202 11.76 3.97 -16.14
N THR A 203 11.31 5.03 -15.45
CA THR A 203 10.06 5.73 -15.77
C THR A 203 10.29 7.23 -15.90
N PRO A 204 10.90 7.72 -17.00
CA PRO A 204 11.31 9.12 -17.15
C PRO A 204 10.15 10.12 -17.23
N VAL A 205 8.93 9.64 -17.50
CA VAL A 205 7.71 10.47 -17.49
C VAL A 205 7.28 10.83 -16.05
N HIS A 206 7.72 10.07 -15.05
CA HIS A 206 7.41 10.33 -13.65
C HIS A 206 8.38 11.35 -13.04
N THR A 207 7.97 12.07 -11.99
CA THR A 207 8.79 13.07 -11.26
C THR A 207 10.16 12.52 -10.84
N HIS A 208 10.22 11.23 -10.52
CA HIS A 208 11.47 10.51 -10.29
C HIS A 208 11.64 9.41 -11.33
N ALA A 209 12.64 9.53 -12.21
CA ALA A 209 12.86 8.55 -13.28
C ALA A 209 13.26 7.16 -12.77
N LYS A 210 13.97 7.09 -11.62
CA LYS A 210 14.37 5.85 -10.92
C LYS A 210 13.19 5.18 -10.18
N THR A 211 12.09 5.01 -10.89
CA THR A 211 10.81 4.50 -10.41
C THR A 211 10.47 3.20 -11.12
N VAL A 212 10.06 2.20 -10.32
CA VAL A 212 9.47 0.96 -10.80
C VAL A 212 7.95 1.10 -10.81
N THR A 213 7.34 0.81 -11.95
CA THR A 213 5.90 0.53 -12.03
C THR A 213 5.74 -0.98 -12.05
N TYR A 214 4.90 -1.51 -11.17
CA TYR A 214 4.66 -2.94 -11.08
C TYR A 214 3.17 -3.25 -11.13
N ARG A 215 2.86 -4.51 -11.44
CA ARG A 215 1.54 -5.11 -11.34
C ARG A 215 1.62 -6.31 -10.41
N SER A 216 0.74 -6.37 -9.43
CA SER A 216 0.57 -7.53 -8.56
C SER A 216 -0.80 -8.15 -8.75
N GLU A 217 -0.84 -9.46 -8.96
CA GLU A 217 -2.07 -10.24 -8.78
C GLU A 217 -2.30 -10.37 -7.28
N VAL A 218 -3.39 -9.79 -6.77
CA VAL A 218 -3.66 -9.76 -5.33
C VAL A 218 -3.98 -11.17 -4.86
N ASN A 219 -3.13 -11.71 -3.99
CA ASN A 219 -3.31 -13.03 -3.39
C ASN A 219 -3.30 -12.92 -1.86
N THR A 220 -4.46 -13.12 -1.23
CA THR A 220 -4.58 -13.06 0.23
C THR A 220 -3.95 -14.26 0.95
N GLU A 221 -3.73 -15.38 0.25
CA GLU A 221 -3.13 -16.58 0.83
C GLU A 221 -1.67 -16.35 1.25
N VAL A 222 -0.98 -15.39 0.63
CA VAL A 222 0.43 -15.07 0.96
C VAL A 222 0.57 -13.92 1.95
N TRP A 223 -0.51 -13.27 2.37
CA TRP A 223 -0.42 -12.08 3.23
C TRP A 223 0.14 -12.39 4.62
N GLU A 224 -0.05 -13.62 5.13
CA GLU A 224 0.52 -14.06 6.40
C GLU A 224 2.06 -14.04 6.40
N SER A 225 2.68 -14.19 5.22
CA SER A 225 4.15 -14.12 5.04
C SER A 225 4.75 -12.77 5.48
N PHE A 226 3.96 -11.68 5.44
CA PHE A 226 4.39 -10.39 5.97
C PHE A 226 4.77 -10.49 7.46
N PHE A 227 4.03 -11.30 8.21
CA PHE A 227 4.20 -11.49 9.65
C PHE A 227 5.13 -12.65 9.99
N THR A 228 5.11 -13.75 9.22
CA THR A 228 5.98 -14.92 9.47
C THR A 228 7.39 -14.72 8.93
N ARG A 229 7.56 -13.93 7.86
CA ARG A 229 8.80 -13.79 7.08
C ARG A 229 9.28 -15.11 6.46
N GLU A 230 8.36 -16.04 6.24
CA GLU A 230 8.65 -17.30 5.57
C GLU A 230 8.95 -17.10 4.08
N GLU A 231 9.66 -18.06 3.52
CA GLU A 231 10.02 -18.06 2.10
C GLU A 231 8.80 -18.36 1.24
N ASP A 232 8.65 -17.61 0.14
CA ASP A 232 7.56 -17.82 -0.81
C ASP A 232 7.92 -18.95 -1.79
N TYR A 233 7.75 -20.19 -1.34
CA TYR A 233 7.99 -21.37 -2.18
C TYR A 233 7.11 -21.38 -3.45
N ALA A 234 5.88 -20.84 -3.38
CA ALA A 234 4.99 -20.76 -4.52
C ALA A 234 5.54 -19.84 -5.62
N PHE A 235 6.21 -18.75 -5.24
CA PHE A 235 6.96 -17.91 -6.18
C PHE A 235 8.11 -18.71 -6.81
N LEU A 236 8.94 -19.38 -5.99
CA LEU A 236 10.10 -20.12 -6.47
C LEU A 236 9.74 -21.32 -7.34
N GLU A 237 8.56 -21.90 -7.19
CA GLU A 237 8.05 -22.94 -8.09
C GLU A 237 7.77 -22.40 -9.49
N ARG A 238 7.21 -21.18 -9.58
CA ARG A 238 6.75 -20.56 -10.84
C ARG A 238 7.84 -19.78 -11.58
N TYR A 239 8.79 -19.18 -10.87
CA TYR A 239 9.78 -18.29 -11.46
C TYR A 239 11.22 -18.76 -11.20
N ALA A 240 12.12 -18.41 -12.11
CA ALA A 240 13.56 -18.64 -11.99
C ALA A 240 14.32 -17.33 -12.24
N PRO A 241 15.55 -17.18 -11.73
CA PRO A 241 16.40 -16.03 -12.03
C PRO A 241 16.53 -15.82 -13.54
N SER A 242 16.36 -14.57 -14.00
CA SER A 242 16.53 -14.23 -15.42
C SER A 242 17.99 -13.98 -15.81
N GLY A 243 18.89 -13.89 -14.82
CA GLY A 243 20.27 -13.42 -15.00
C GLY A 243 20.41 -11.89 -14.99
N LEU A 244 19.30 -11.15 -14.99
CA LEU A 244 19.29 -9.69 -14.87
C LEU A 244 19.28 -9.25 -13.41
N LEU A 245 19.93 -8.13 -13.13
CA LEU A 245 19.92 -7.45 -11.84
C LEU A 245 19.45 -6.01 -12.02
N VAL A 246 18.76 -5.47 -11.02
CA VAL A 246 18.52 -4.03 -10.90
C VAL A 246 19.23 -3.54 -9.64
N ASP A 247 20.23 -2.67 -9.83
CA ASP A 247 20.89 -1.97 -8.74
C ASP A 247 20.17 -0.63 -8.48
N PRO A 248 19.61 -0.40 -7.27
CA PRO A 248 18.93 0.84 -6.93
C PRO A 248 19.76 2.12 -7.10
N SER A 249 21.09 2.00 -7.10
CA SER A 249 22.03 3.11 -7.26
C SER A 249 22.49 3.30 -8.71
N ASP A 250 22.46 2.26 -9.54
CA ASP A 250 22.89 2.32 -10.94
C ASP A 250 21.71 2.46 -11.92
N GLU A 251 21.60 3.65 -12.49
CA GLU A 251 20.59 3.96 -13.51
C GLU A 251 20.72 3.11 -14.76
N LYS A 252 21.94 2.70 -15.15
CA LYS A 252 22.13 1.89 -16.36
C LYS A 252 21.50 0.52 -16.21
N SER A 253 21.60 -0.11 -15.03
CA SER A 253 20.92 -1.37 -14.74
C SER A 253 19.39 -1.27 -14.91
N MET A 254 18.78 -0.16 -14.49
CA MET A 254 17.34 0.09 -14.63
C MET A 254 16.94 0.26 -16.11
N ILE A 255 17.73 1.03 -16.87
CA ILE A 255 17.52 1.26 -18.29
C ILE A 255 17.72 -0.03 -19.10
N GLU A 256 18.67 -0.88 -18.72
CA GLU A 256 18.88 -2.18 -19.35
C GLU A 256 17.64 -3.05 -19.22
N VAL A 257 17.12 -3.25 -18.00
CA VAL A 257 15.89 -4.02 -17.78
C VAL A 257 14.69 -3.38 -18.50
N GLN A 258 14.60 -2.05 -18.53
CA GLN A 258 13.56 -1.34 -19.29
C GLN A 258 13.65 -1.61 -20.80
N THR A 259 14.86 -1.64 -21.36
CA THR A 259 15.10 -1.92 -22.78
C THR A 259 14.69 -3.35 -23.12
N ARG A 260 15.04 -4.32 -22.26
CA ARG A 260 14.64 -5.73 -22.39
C ARG A 260 13.11 -5.87 -22.38
N LEU A 261 12.42 -5.16 -21.49
CA LEU A 261 10.94 -5.13 -21.46
C LEU A 261 10.37 -4.57 -22.77
N GLN A 262 10.93 -3.48 -23.30
CA GLN A 262 10.48 -2.86 -24.56
C GLN A 262 10.72 -3.75 -25.78
N ASN A 263 11.76 -4.58 -25.76
CA ASN A 263 12.05 -5.56 -26.79
C ASN A 263 11.18 -6.83 -26.70
N GLY A 264 10.28 -6.92 -25.72
CA GLY A 264 9.39 -8.07 -25.53
C GLY A 264 10.06 -9.27 -24.85
N GLU A 265 11.22 -9.09 -24.20
CA GLU A 265 11.96 -10.17 -23.52
C GLU A 265 11.39 -10.51 -22.12
N GLY A 266 10.38 -9.77 -21.66
CA GLY A 266 9.62 -10.06 -20.46
C GLY A 266 8.54 -11.14 -20.66
N PRO A 267 7.63 -11.33 -19.69
CA PRO A 267 7.49 -10.57 -18.44
C PRO A 267 8.57 -10.89 -17.40
N PHE A 268 8.93 -9.87 -16.63
CA PHE A 268 9.85 -9.99 -15.50
C PHE A 268 9.15 -9.78 -14.16
N PHE A 269 9.68 -10.40 -13.11
CA PHE A 269 9.09 -10.42 -11.78
C PHE A 269 10.11 -10.14 -10.69
N LEU A 270 9.64 -9.68 -9.53
CA LEU A 270 10.42 -9.51 -8.31
C LEU A 270 9.92 -10.46 -7.22
N SER A 271 10.85 -11.02 -6.45
CA SER A 271 10.57 -11.88 -5.29
C SER A 271 10.47 -11.05 -4.01
N ALA A 272 9.41 -11.27 -3.23
CA ALA A 272 9.26 -10.66 -1.91
C ALA A 272 10.37 -11.10 -0.95
N SER A 273 10.77 -12.37 -0.97
CA SER A 273 11.85 -12.90 -0.14
C SER A 273 13.21 -12.29 -0.52
N ASP A 274 13.50 -12.12 -1.83
CA ASP A 274 14.73 -11.45 -2.27
C ASP A 274 14.77 -9.98 -1.79
N ILE A 275 13.66 -9.25 -1.99
CA ILE A 275 13.53 -7.86 -1.55
C ILE A 275 13.65 -7.72 -0.02
N ALA A 276 13.03 -8.63 0.74
CA ALA A 276 13.04 -8.59 2.19
C ALA A 276 14.44 -8.81 2.76
N SER A 277 15.18 -9.78 2.20
CA SER A 277 16.50 -10.21 2.67
C SER A 277 17.62 -9.19 2.41
N LYS A 278 17.46 -8.32 1.41
CA LYS A 278 18.46 -7.35 0.97
C LYS A 278 18.34 -5.97 1.63
N LYS A 279 19.43 -5.22 1.70
CA LYS A 279 19.37 -3.78 2.07
C LYS A 279 18.74 -3.00 0.92
N LEU A 280 18.28 -1.78 1.23
CA LEU A 280 17.64 -0.89 0.25
C LEU A 280 18.56 -0.49 -0.91
N THR A 281 19.86 -0.60 -0.73
CA THR A 281 20.89 -0.25 -1.71
C THR A 281 21.43 -1.45 -2.48
N ASP A 282 21.07 -2.67 -2.08
CA ASP A 282 21.65 -3.87 -2.68
C ASP A 282 20.94 -4.20 -4.01
N PRO A 283 21.66 -4.74 -5.02
CA PRO A 283 21.05 -5.17 -6.27
C PRO A 283 20.00 -6.26 -6.09
N LEU A 284 18.86 -6.12 -6.77
CA LEU A 284 17.74 -7.06 -6.74
C LEU A 284 17.80 -8.01 -7.94
N GLN A 285 17.52 -9.29 -7.69
CA GLN A 285 17.42 -10.29 -8.76
C GLN A 285 16.10 -10.12 -9.49
N VAL A 286 16.17 -10.08 -10.82
CA VAL A 286 14.98 -10.14 -11.67
C VAL A 286 14.69 -11.59 -12.01
N TYR A 287 13.41 -11.96 -12.01
CA TYR A 287 12.93 -13.31 -12.28
C TYR A 287 12.11 -13.36 -13.56
N ARG A 288 12.01 -14.54 -14.15
CA ARG A 288 11.12 -14.85 -15.29
C ARG A 288 10.37 -16.15 -15.01
N ALA A 289 9.22 -16.34 -15.64
CA ALA A 289 8.46 -17.59 -15.46
C ALA A 289 9.25 -18.80 -16.01
N LYS A 290 9.19 -19.92 -15.28
CA LYS A 290 9.75 -21.19 -15.75
C LYS A 290 8.90 -21.71 -16.92
N GLY A 291 9.55 -22.37 -17.89
CA GLY A 291 8.87 -22.97 -19.05
C GLY A 291 8.58 -22.00 -20.20
N LEU A 292 8.76 -20.69 -20.03
CA LEU A 292 8.87 -19.73 -21.13
C LEU A 292 10.35 -19.67 -21.58
N HIS A 293 10.78 -20.70 -22.29
CA HIS A 293 11.98 -20.61 -23.12
C HIS A 293 11.53 -20.16 -24.52
N GLY A 294 11.79 -18.90 -24.86
CA GLY A 294 11.99 -18.53 -26.26
C GLY A 294 13.28 -19.14 -26.77
#